data_AF-A0A534TUE8-F1
#
_entry.id   AF-A0A534TUE8-F1
#
_cell.length_a   1.000
_cell.length_b   1.000
_cell.length_c   1.000
_cell.angle_alpha   90.00
_cell.angle_beta   90.00
_cell.angle_gamma   90.00
#
_symmetry.space_group_name_H-M   'P 1'
#
loop_
_entity.id
_entity.type
_entity.pdbx_description
1 polymer ?
#
loop_
_entity_poly.entity_id
_entity_poly.type
_entity_poly.pdbx_seq_one_letter_code
_entity_poly.pdbx_strand_id
1 'polypeptide(L)'
;MAESSLYPIVGDFLKRKLGCFYVQARPTVTRHGAVDVVGLRQSAGKYGGNAEVIAVEVKATGSGFLNSAGQALGYSVMADRCYLAISGDGVGEVESELASQLNIGLIVIRSGRRCEIV
;
A
#
# COMPACT_ATOMS: atom_id res chain seq x y z
N MET A 1 1.62 -2.15 18.95
CA MET A 1 2.79 -2.18 18.05
C MET A 1 2.82 -0.84 17.31
N ALA A 2 3.98 -0.21 17.14
CA ALA A 2 4.05 1.04 16.39
C ALA A 2 3.83 0.79 14.89
N GLU A 3 3.01 1.61 14.24
CA GLU A 3 2.71 1.48 12.80
C GLU A 3 3.96 1.52 11.93
N SER A 4 4.94 2.37 12.29
CA SER A 4 6.23 2.48 11.61
C SER A 4 7.05 1.18 11.58
N SER A 5 6.81 0.26 12.52
CA SER A 5 7.47 -1.05 12.51
C SER A 5 7.00 -1.97 11.38
N LEU A 6 5.86 -1.63 10.74
CA LEU A 6 5.30 -2.36 9.60
C LEU A 6 5.90 -1.92 8.26
N TYR A 7 6.50 -0.73 8.20
CA TYR A 7 6.95 -0.16 6.92
C TYR A 7 8.06 -0.98 6.24
N PRO A 8 9.08 -1.51 6.97
CA PRO A 8 10.07 -2.37 6.33
C PRO A 8 9.47 -3.64 5.75
N ILE A 9 8.46 -4.23 6.42
CA ILE A 9 7.78 -5.45 5.99
C ILE A 9 6.99 -5.21 4.70
N VAL A 10 6.24 -4.10 4.66
CA VAL A 10 5.52 -3.65 3.46
C VAL A 10 6.50 -3.36 2.34
N GLY A 11 7.58 -2.62 2.60
CA GLY A 11 8.56 -2.27 1.58
C GLY A 11 9.25 -3.50 0.97
N ASP A 12 9.60 -4.47 1.80
CA ASP A 12 10.10 -5.77 1.37
C ASP A 12 9.11 -6.53 0.47
N PHE A 13 7.82 -6.48 0.81
CA PHE A 13 6.76 -7.06 -0.01
C PHE A 13 6.68 -6.36 -1.38
N LEU A 14 6.71 -5.03 -1.43
CA LEU A 14 6.68 -4.27 -2.69
C LEU A 14 7.84 -4.68 -3.61
N LYS A 15 9.06 -4.82 -3.08
CA LYS A 15 10.22 -5.28 -3.86
C LYS A 15 10.02 -6.68 -4.42
N ARG A 16 9.64 -7.63 -3.55
CA ARG A 16 9.60 -9.06 -3.90
C ARG A 16 8.39 -9.46 -4.73
N LYS A 17 7.23 -8.82 -4.52
CA LYS A 17 5.95 -9.26 -5.10
C LYS A 17 5.42 -8.30 -6.15
N LEU A 18 5.64 -6.99 -5.99
CA LEU A 18 5.23 -6.00 -6.99
C LEU A 18 6.39 -5.59 -7.91
N GLY A 19 7.62 -6.07 -7.67
CA GLY A 19 8.76 -5.76 -8.53
C GLY A 19 9.22 -4.31 -8.44
N CYS A 20 8.98 -3.65 -7.30
CA CYS A 20 9.51 -2.31 -7.07
C CYS A 20 11.04 -2.37 -6.97
N PHE A 21 11.75 -1.68 -7.86
CA PHE A 21 13.22 -1.62 -7.82
C PHE A 21 13.72 -0.61 -6.77
N TYR A 22 12.89 0.36 -6.41
CA TYR A 22 13.15 1.33 -5.34
C TYR A 22 11.97 1.35 -4.38
N VAL A 23 12.26 1.49 -3.08
CA VAL A 23 11.25 1.66 -2.03
C VAL A 23 11.80 2.60 -0.96
N GLN A 24 10.94 3.50 -0.50
CA GLN A 24 11.22 4.41 0.61
C GLN A 24 10.08 4.41 1.62
N ALA A 25 10.42 4.20 2.88
CA ALA A 25 9.50 4.40 4.00
C ALA A 25 9.58 5.86 4.49
N ARG A 26 8.43 6.44 4.82
CA ARG A 26 8.25 7.87 5.17
C ARG A 26 8.97 8.80 4.20
N PRO A 27 8.63 8.76 2.89
CA PRO A 27 9.02 9.87 2.01
C PRO A 27 8.57 11.20 2.63
N THR A 28 9.35 12.24 2.38
CA THR A 28 9.20 13.57 2.98
C THR A 28 7.74 14.00 3.14
N VAL A 29 7.35 14.36 4.37
CA VAL A 29 6.02 14.87 4.70
C VAL A 29 5.79 16.18 3.97
N THR A 30 4.70 16.26 3.20
CA THR A 30 4.27 17.50 2.56
C THR A 30 3.16 18.16 3.38
N ARG A 31 2.85 19.43 3.10
CA ARG A 31 1.68 20.11 3.69
C ARG A 31 0.33 19.44 3.36
N HIS A 32 0.31 18.57 2.34
CA HIS A 32 -0.89 17.98 1.77
C HIS A 32 -1.06 16.49 2.10
N GLY A 33 -0.07 15.89 2.76
CA GLY A 33 -0.08 14.46 3.09
C GLY A 33 1.32 13.87 3.16
N ALA A 34 1.40 12.69 3.78
CA ALA A 34 2.62 11.91 3.92
C ALA A 34 2.29 10.43 3.72
N VAL A 35 2.67 9.90 2.56
CA VAL A 35 2.54 8.47 2.30
C VAL A 35 3.48 7.69 3.24
N ASP A 36 3.02 6.58 3.81
CA ASP A 36 3.84 5.78 4.71
C ASP A 36 4.97 5.04 3.99
N VAL A 37 4.67 4.44 2.83
CA VAL A 37 5.66 3.74 1.99
C VAL A 37 5.40 4.05 0.51
N VAL A 38 6.45 4.44 -0.20
CA VAL A 38 6.41 4.63 -1.67
C VAL A 38 7.34 3.63 -2.33
N GLY A 39 6.85 3.00 -3.41
CA GLY A 39 7.63 2.15 -4.30
C GLY A 39 7.69 2.73 -5.71
N LEU A 40 8.82 2.56 -6.38
CA LEU A 40 8.92 2.76 -7.82
C LEU A 40 9.07 1.41 -8.51
N ARG A 41 8.20 1.17 -9.48
CA ARG A 41 8.17 -0.04 -10.28
C ARG A 41 8.34 0.32 -11.74
N GLN A 42 9.03 -0.53 -12.48
CA GLN A 42 8.98 -0.50 -13.93
C GLN A 42 8.17 -1.70 -14.40
N SER A 43 7.05 -1.44 -15.06
CA SER A 43 6.33 -2.47 -15.81
C SER A 43 6.94 -2.54 -17.20
N ALA A 44 7.45 -3.72 -17.58
CA ALA A 44 7.93 -3.98 -18.93
C ALA A 44 7.02 -5.01 -19.58
N GLY A 45 6.38 -4.65 -20.69
CA GLY A 45 5.57 -5.52 -21.51
C GLY A 45 6.17 -5.67 -22.91
N LYS A 46 5.70 -6.69 -23.64
CA LYS A 46 6.13 -6.99 -25.02
C LYS A 46 5.99 -5.81 -25.99
N TYR A 47 5.11 -4.86 -25.67
CA TYR A 47 4.74 -3.74 -26.54
C TYR A 47 5.07 -2.36 -25.95
N GLY A 48 5.85 -2.30 -24.86
CA GLY A 48 6.21 -1.04 -24.19
C GLY A 48 6.41 -1.22 -22.69
N GLY A 49 6.86 -0.18 -22.01
CA GLY A 49 7.01 -0.20 -20.56
C GLY A 49 6.73 1.17 -19.93
N ASN A 50 6.19 1.14 -18.72
CA ASN A 50 5.86 2.34 -17.94
C ASN A 50 6.55 2.28 -16.58
N ALA A 51 7.04 3.43 -16.12
CA ALA A 51 7.36 3.62 -14.72
C ALA A 51 6.06 3.90 -13.95
N GLU A 52 5.87 3.22 -12.82
CA GLU A 52 4.73 3.37 -11.93
C GLU A 52 5.22 3.80 -10.54
N VAL A 53 4.61 4.83 -9.98
CA VAL A 53 4.69 5.22 -8.57
C VAL A 53 3.59 4.48 -7.81
N ILE A 54 4.00 3.70 -6.79
CA ILE A 54 3.11 2.99 -5.89
C ILE A 54 3.11 3.70 -4.54
N ALA A 55 1.96 4.19 -4.09
CA ALA A 55 1.76 4.72 -2.75
C ALA A 55 1.07 3.69 -1.86
N VAL A 56 1.54 3.53 -0.63
CA VAL A 56 0.94 2.63 0.36
C VAL A 56 0.72 3.37 1.66
N GLU A 57 -0.55 3.44 2.09
CA GLU A 57 -0.94 3.81 3.46
C GLU A 57 -0.87 2.55 4.32
N VAL A 58 -0.28 2.61 5.51
CA VAL A 58 -0.06 1.46 6.38
C VAL A 58 -0.79 1.67 7.69
N LYS A 59 -1.54 0.66 8.15
CA LYS A 59 -2.26 0.70 9.44
C LYS A 59 -1.99 -0.53 10.28
N ALA A 60 -1.76 -0.31 11.57
CA ALA A 60 -1.50 -1.39 12.52
C ALA A 60 -2.75 -2.19 12.92
N THR A 61 -3.95 -1.67 12.61
CA THR A 61 -5.24 -2.30 12.91
C THR A 61 -6.23 -2.02 11.79
N GLY A 62 -7.25 -2.86 11.64
CA GLY A 62 -8.35 -2.65 10.68
C GLY A 62 -9.45 -1.67 11.15
N SER A 63 -9.37 -1.15 12.38
CA SER A 63 -10.39 -0.21 12.86
C SER A 63 -10.36 1.09 12.05
N GLY A 64 -11.53 1.57 11.61
CA GLY A 64 -11.62 2.75 10.76
C GLY A 64 -11.14 2.51 9.32
N PHE A 65 -11.45 1.32 8.77
CA PHE A 65 -11.08 0.90 7.43
C PHE A 65 -11.38 1.99 6.38
N LEU A 66 -12.62 2.48 6.30
CA LEU A 66 -13.03 3.48 5.30
C LEU A 66 -12.22 4.79 5.38
N ASN A 67 -11.87 5.25 6.59
CA ASN A 67 -11.03 6.44 6.76
C ASN A 67 -9.62 6.19 6.23
N SER A 68 -9.09 4.98 6.42
CA SER A 68 -7.75 4.59 5.96
C SER A 68 -7.73 4.36 4.44
N ALA A 69 -8.80 3.76 3.90
CA ALA A 69 -9.00 3.59 2.46
C ALA A 69 -9.15 4.94 1.75
N GLY A 70 -9.88 5.89 2.34
CA GLY A 70 -9.99 7.24 1.83
C GLY A 70 -8.64 7.98 1.80
N GLN A 71 -7.80 7.79 2.82
CA GLN A 71 -6.42 8.32 2.83
C GLN A 71 -5.58 7.71 1.70
N ALA A 72 -5.60 6.38 1.55
CA ALA A 72 -4.90 5.69 0.47
C ALA A 72 -5.35 6.19 -0.92
N LEU A 73 -6.66 6.31 -1.13
CA LEU A 73 -7.24 6.86 -2.36
C LEU A 73 -6.81 8.31 -2.60
N GLY A 74 -6.71 9.13 -1.56
CA GLY A 74 -6.25 10.52 -1.66
C GLY A 74 -4.89 10.65 -2.34
N TYR A 75 -4.01 9.66 -2.22
CA TYR A 75 -2.71 9.66 -2.89
C TYR A 75 -2.74 9.38 -4.38
N SER A 76 -3.89 9.01 -4.96
CA SER A 76 -4.05 8.80 -6.41
C SER A 76 -3.75 10.07 -7.23
N VAL A 77 -3.78 11.24 -6.60
CA VAL A 77 -3.38 12.51 -7.22
C VAL A 77 -1.86 12.61 -7.49
N MET A 78 -1.05 11.74 -6.88
CA MET A 78 0.42 11.75 -6.98
C MET A 78 1.02 10.36 -7.31
N ALA A 79 0.23 9.31 -7.34
CA ALA A 79 0.68 7.93 -7.54
C ALA A 79 -0.19 7.19 -8.56
N ASP A 80 0.42 6.33 -9.35
CA ASP A 80 -0.27 5.53 -10.38
C ASP A 80 -1.10 4.39 -9.74
N ARG A 81 -0.64 3.87 -8.60
CA ARG A 81 -1.35 2.84 -7.83
C ARG A 81 -1.31 3.16 -6.35
N CYS A 82 -2.46 3.05 -5.71
CA CYS A 82 -2.60 3.18 -4.27
C CYS A 82 -2.93 1.84 -3.64
N TYR A 83 -2.32 1.58 -2.49
CA TYR A 83 -2.64 0.43 -1.65
C TYR A 83 -2.90 0.88 -0.22
N LEU A 84 -3.77 0.13 0.44
CA LEU A 84 -3.92 0.15 1.89
C LEU A 84 -3.34 -1.14 2.45
N ALA A 85 -2.32 -1.04 3.31
CA ALA A 85 -1.73 -2.17 4.01
C ALA A 85 -2.20 -2.21 5.46
N ILE A 86 -2.96 -3.23 5.84
CA ILE A 86 -3.53 -3.35 7.19
C ILE A 86 -3.00 -4.59 7.90
N SER A 87 -2.56 -4.43 9.13
CA SER A 87 -2.31 -5.54 10.05
C SER A 87 -3.59 -5.95 10.76
N GLY A 88 -3.94 -7.23 10.65
CA GLY A 88 -5.06 -7.80 11.40
C GLY A 88 -5.71 -8.99 10.71
N ASP A 89 -6.17 -9.93 11.53
CA ASP A 89 -6.83 -11.16 11.05
C ASP A 89 -8.31 -10.94 10.69
N GLY A 90 -8.86 -9.75 11.00
CA GLY A 90 -10.25 -9.37 10.72
C GLY A 90 -10.49 -8.69 9.36
N VAL A 91 -9.48 -8.59 8.50
CA VAL A 91 -9.65 -8.07 7.13
C VAL A 91 -10.09 -9.22 6.22
N GLY A 92 -11.30 -9.12 5.67
CA GLY A 92 -11.95 -10.16 4.88
C GLY A 92 -12.49 -9.66 3.54
N GLU A 93 -13.55 -10.33 3.09
CA GLU A 93 -14.17 -10.11 1.77
C GLU A 93 -14.77 -8.71 1.62
N VAL A 94 -15.47 -8.23 2.66
CA VAL A 94 -16.10 -6.90 2.66
C VAL A 94 -15.06 -5.79 2.46
N GLU A 95 -13.93 -5.86 3.16
CA GLU A 95 -12.85 -4.88 2.98
C GLU A 95 -12.23 -4.94 1.58
N SER A 96 -12.08 -6.13 0.99
CA SER A 96 -11.58 -6.29 -0.38
C SER A 96 -12.55 -5.69 -1.41
N GLU A 97 -13.86 -5.94 -1.26
CA GLU A 97 -14.90 -5.34 -2.10
C GLU A 97 -14.88 -3.81 -2.02
N LEU A 98 -14.80 -3.26 -0.80
CA LEU A 98 -14.72 -1.81 -0.59
C LEU A 98 -13.45 -1.20 -1.19
N ALA A 99 -12.30 -1.85 -1.01
CA ALA A 99 -11.04 -1.41 -1.63
C ALA A 99 -11.14 -1.43 -3.16
N SER A 100 -11.74 -2.48 -3.74
CA SER A 100 -11.97 -2.59 -5.17
C SER A 100 -12.91 -1.50 -5.69
N GLN A 101 -13.98 -1.16 -4.97
CA GLN A 101 -14.88 -0.06 -5.33
C GLN A 101 -14.18 1.29 -5.34
N LEU A 102 -13.19 1.48 -4.44
CA LEU A 102 -12.36 2.67 -4.38
C LEU A 102 -11.17 2.63 -5.36
N ASN A 103 -11.02 1.56 -6.14
CA ASN A 103 -9.90 1.33 -7.06
C ASN A 103 -8.52 1.43 -6.37
N ILE A 104 -8.44 0.94 -5.13
CA ILE A 104 -7.18 0.78 -4.40
C ILE A 104 -6.91 -0.70 -4.16
N GLY A 105 -5.64 -1.10 -4.09
CA GLY A 105 -5.29 -2.46 -3.70
C GLY A 105 -5.29 -2.64 -2.18
N LEU A 106 -5.62 -3.84 -1.71
CA LEU A 106 -5.58 -4.19 -0.30
C LEU A 106 -4.42 -5.15 -0.03
N ILE A 107 -3.56 -4.79 0.91
CA ILE A 107 -2.47 -5.65 1.40
C ILE A 107 -2.79 -6.04 2.84
N VAL A 108 -2.93 -7.32 3.12
CA VAL A 108 -3.14 -7.80 4.48
C VAL A 108 -1.82 -8.27 5.07
N ILE A 109 -1.46 -7.70 6.22
CA ILE A 109 -0.29 -8.09 7.01
C ILE A 109 -0.77 -9.07 8.08
N ARG A 110 -0.59 -10.37 7.80
CA ARG A 110 -1.00 -11.46 8.70
C ARG A 110 -0.05 -11.63 9.87
N SER A 111 -0.52 -12.35 10.89
CA SER A 111 0.30 -12.86 11.98
C SER A 111 1.60 -13.49 11.46
N GLY A 112 2.74 -13.08 12.04
CA GLY A 112 4.06 -13.46 11.53
C GLY A 112 4.64 -12.54 10.43
N ARG A 113 4.04 -11.36 10.20
CA ARG A 113 4.55 -10.30 9.30
C ARG A 113 4.61 -10.73 7.83
N ARG A 114 3.66 -11.55 7.41
CA ARG A 114 3.50 -11.98 6.03
C ARG A 114 2.47 -11.08 5.34
N CYS A 115 2.86 -10.48 4.23
CA CYS A 115 1.95 -9.69 3.39
C CYS A 115 1.36 -10.53 2.27
N GLU A 116 0.09 -10.31 1.99
CA GLU A 116 -0.65 -10.85 0.83
C GLU A 116 -1.54 -9.76 0.23
N ILE A 117 -1.79 -9.84 -1.08
CA ILE A 117 -2.79 -9.00 -1.76
C ILE A 117 -4.11 -9.76 -1.73
N VAL A 118 -5.18 -9.06 -1.38
CA VAL A 118 -6.55 -9.57 -1.24
C VAL A 118 -7.48 -8.76 -2.13
#